data_AF-G8PJ37-F1
#
_entry.id   AF-G8PJ37-F1
#
_cell.length_a   1.000
_cell.length_b   1.000
_cell.length_c   1.000
_cell.angle_alpha   90.00
_cell.angle_beta   90.00
_cell.angle_gamma   90.00
#
_symmetry.space_group_name_H-M   'P 1'
#
loop_
_entity.id
_entity.type
_entity.pdbx_description
1 polymer ?
#
loop_
_entity_poly.entity_id
_entity_poly.type
_entity_poly.pdbx_seq_one_letter_code
_entity_poly.pdbx_strand_id
1 'polypeptide(L)'
;MKIIFITLLVLAIAFAAFYSIRQGMFDAERVRLVRMLTNNDTRAIQVARAIEAGVTEEKSDTIFKAAGDEFDIELDNKSVTLAWYLIEFFAYTHPEHAYFDWKDNSEDIGPEFDDMLKAHGISKRPDMDLLMQHEMEFASEHTAFPVNLAHYAPIFDKAGLALVTLDANWDSYYVFVVEKSTAYAWRNVTIEDPNKEDRLIIQIVTPPQEDLSKAQDLDEVFDLMMSSPGRIPVPYSASLPLKKILTL
;
A
#
# COMPACT_ATOMS: atom_id res chain seq x y z
N MET A 1 -32.00 -36.73 -3.55
CA MET A 1 -32.11 -35.31 -3.92
C MET A 1 -31.32 -34.37 -2.98
N LYS A 2 -31.56 -34.38 -1.66
CA LYS A 2 -30.79 -33.53 -0.70
C LYS A 2 -29.27 -33.77 -0.71
N ILE A 3 -28.82 -35.02 -0.79
CA ILE A 3 -27.38 -35.36 -0.80
C ILE A 3 -26.68 -34.79 -2.04
N ILE A 4 -27.28 -34.95 -3.23
CA ILE A 4 -26.75 -34.43 -4.50
C ILE A 4 -26.64 -32.90 -4.47
N PHE A 5 -27.64 -32.22 -3.89
CA PHE A 5 -27.63 -30.76 -3.76
C PHE A 5 -26.53 -30.27 -2.81
N ILE A 6 -26.30 -30.97 -1.70
CA ILE A 6 -25.21 -30.67 -0.77
C ILE A 6 -23.85 -30.91 -1.44
N THR A 7 -23.69 -32.00 -2.19
CA THR A 7 -22.44 -32.30 -2.90
C THR A 7 -22.13 -31.26 -3.99
N LEU A 8 -23.14 -30.82 -4.76
CA LEU A 8 -22.99 -29.76 -5.76
C LEU A 8 -22.67 -28.40 -5.12
N LEU A 9 -23.30 -28.08 -3.99
CA LEU A 9 -23.01 -26.86 -3.24
C LEU A 9 -21.58 -26.87 -2.69
N VAL A 10 -21.13 -27.98 -2.11
CA VAL A 10 -19.75 -28.15 -1.62
C VAL A 10 -18.75 -28.09 -2.77
N LEU A 11 -19.04 -28.69 -3.92
CA LEU A 11 -18.19 -28.58 -5.11
C LEU A 11 -18.15 -27.15 -5.67
N ALA A 12 -19.28 -26.43 -5.68
CA ALA A 12 -19.33 -25.05 -6.11
C ALA A 12 -18.56 -24.13 -5.14
N ILE A 13 -18.66 -24.36 -3.84
CA ILE A 13 -17.88 -23.63 -2.82
C ILE A 13 -16.39 -23.98 -2.93
N ALA A 14 -16.04 -25.25 -3.08
CA ALA A 14 -14.66 -25.69 -3.26
C ALA A 14 -14.06 -25.17 -4.57
N PHE A 15 -14.84 -25.13 -5.64
CA PHE A 15 -14.43 -24.57 -6.93
C PHE A 15 -14.31 -23.05 -6.86
N ALA A 16 -15.25 -22.35 -6.21
CA ALA A 16 -15.17 -20.90 -6.01
C ALA A 16 -13.99 -20.53 -5.10
N ALA A 17 -13.74 -21.29 -4.04
CA ALA A 17 -12.59 -21.13 -3.16
C ALA A 17 -11.28 -21.42 -3.91
N PHE A 18 -11.21 -22.52 -4.66
CA PHE A 18 -10.03 -22.86 -5.47
C PHE A 18 -9.79 -21.87 -6.61
N TYR A 19 -10.85 -21.35 -7.22
CA TYR A 19 -10.78 -20.32 -8.25
C TYR A 19 -10.33 -18.98 -7.66
N SER A 20 -10.83 -18.61 -6.48
CA SER A 20 -10.38 -17.42 -5.75
C SER A 20 -8.92 -17.53 -5.29
N ILE A 21 -8.49 -18.72 -4.87
CA ILE A 21 -7.08 -19.03 -4.54
C ILE A 21 -6.19 -19.00 -5.80
N ARG A 22 -6.69 -19.42 -6.96
CA ARG A 22 -5.98 -19.30 -8.24
C ARG A 22 -6.00 -17.89 -8.83
N GLN A 23 -6.96 -17.05 -8.47
CA GLN A 23 -7.00 -15.64 -8.86
C GLN A 23 -5.93 -14.86 -8.11
N GLY A 24 -4.76 -14.71 -8.71
CA GLY A 24 -3.66 -13.94 -8.14
C GLY A 24 -2.32 -14.66 -8.20
N MET A 25 -2.32 -15.99 -8.15
CA MET A 25 -1.07 -16.76 -8.07
C MET A 25 -0.26 -16.75 -9.38
N PHE A 26 -0.93 -16.58 -10.52
CA PHE A 26 -0.31 -16.42 -11.85
C PHE A 26 -0.33 -14.99 -12.36
N ASP A 27 -0.84 -14.06 -11.55
CA ASP A 27 -0.82 -12.65 -11.92
C ASP A 27 0.62 -12.13 -11.82
N ALA A 28 0.96 -11.20 -12.71
CA ALA A 28 2.24 -10.50 -12.64
C ALA A 28 2.39 -9.78 -11.29
N GLU A 29 3.63 -9.48 -10.91
CA GLU A 29 3.98 -8.86 -9.63
C GLU A 29 3.22 -7.56 -9.38
N ARG A 30 3.15 -6.67 -10.38
CA ARG A 30 2.35 -5.43 -10.35
C ARG A 30 0.87 -5.67 -10.09
N VAL A 31 0.28 -6.68 -10.71
CA VAL A 31 -1.14 -7.03 -10.52
C VAL A 31 -1.38 -7.60 -9.11
N ARG A 32 -0.45 -8.40 -8.59
CA ARG A 32 -0.49 -8.89 -7.21
C ARG A 32 -0.37 -7.76 -6.19
N LEU A 33 0.48 -6.76 -6.45
CA LEU A 33 0.55 -5.54 -5.65
C LEU A 33 -0.81 -4.84 -5.60
N VAL A 34 -1.45 -4.58 -6.75
CA VAL A 34 -2.77 -3.94 -6.78
C VAL A 34 -3.82 -4.73 -6.00
N ARG A 35 -3.81 -6.07 -6.10
CA ARG A 35 -4.71 -6.91 -5.29
C ARG A 35 -4.52 -6.70 -3.80
N MET A 36 -3.27 -6.61 -3.36
CA MET A 36 -2.93 -6.36 -1.96
C MET A 36 -3.46 -5.00 -1.50
N LEU A 37 -3.15 -3.94 -2.25
CA LEU A 37 -3.51 -2.56 -1.92
C LEU A 37 -5.02 -2.35 -1.89
N THR A 38 -5.71 -2.85 -2.90
CA THR A 38 -7.12 -2.53 -3.15
C THR A 38 -8.08 -3.57 -2.57
N ASN A 39 -7.58 -4.51 -1.75
CA ASN A 39 -8.36 -5.63 -1.21
C ASN A 39 -9.11 -6.44 -2.30
N ASN A 40 -8.43 -6.70 -3.41
CA ASN A 40 -8.97 -7.28 -4.65
C ASN A 40 -10.12 -6.49 -5.31
N ASP A 41 -10.00 -5.17 -5.41
CA ASP A 41 -10.91 -4.40 -6.25
C ASP A 41 -10.85 -4.90 -7.71
N THR A 42 -12.00 -5.27 -8.25
CA THR A 42 -12.06 -5.92 -9.57
C THR A 42 -11.68 -4.96 -10.70
N ARG A 43 -12.05 -3.67 -10.58
CA ARG A 43 -11.73 -2.66 -11.59
C ARG A 43 -10.25 -2.33 -11.56
N ALA A 44 -9.67 -2.15 -10.37
CA ALA A 44 -8.24 -1.91 -10.22
C ALA A 44 -7.39 -3.06 -10.75
N ILE A 45 -7.80 -4.31 -10.51
CA ILE A 45 -7.13 -5.49 -11.08
C ILE A 45 -7.20 -5.48 -12.62
N GLN A 46 -8.33 -5.08 -13.21
CA GLN A 46 -8.48 -4.99 -14.66
C GLN A 46 -7.53 -3.93 -15.25
N VAL A 47 -7.46 -2.75 -14.63
CA VAL A 47 -6.54 -1.68 -15.02
C VAL A 47 -5.09 -2.14 -14.90
N ALA A 48 -4.71 -2.74 -13.77
CA ALA A 48 -3.35 -3.25 -13.54
C ALA A 48 -2.94 -4.29 -14.60
N ARG A 49 -3.85 -5.19 -14.98
CA ARG A 49 -3.61 -6.17 -16.05
C ARG A 49 -3.46 -5.50 -17.42
N ALA A 50 -4.23 -4.45 -17.69
CA ALA A 50 -4.12 -3.69 -18.94
C ALA A 50 -2.76 -2.96 -19.02
N ILE A 51 -2.33 -2.30 -17.94
CA ILE A 51 -0.99 -1.69 -17.83
C ILE A 51 0.11 -2.74 -18.01
N GLU A 52 -0.02 -3.90 -17.35
CA GLU A 52 0.96 -4.98 -17.44
C GLU A 52 1.12 -5.52 -18.87
N ALA A 53 0.03 -5.61 -19.63
CA ALA A 53 0.02 -6.04 -21.03
C ALA A 53 0.73 -5.07 -22.00
N GLY A 54 1.22 -3.94 -21.50
CA GLY A 54 1.93 -2.91 -22.26
C GLY A 54 1.05 -1.70 -22.48
N VAL A 55 1.58 -0.53 -22.10
CA VAL A 55 1.01 0.75 -22.43
C VAL A 55 1.51 1.12 -23.83
N THR A 56 0.60 1.31 -24.77
CA THR A 56 0.89 1.76 -26.15
C THR A 56 -0.20 2.73 -26.56
N GLU A 57 0.03 3.56 -27.59
CA GLU A 57 -1.02 4.44 -28.13
C GLU A 57 -2.30 3.67 -28.52
N GLU A 58 -2.18 2.44 -29.03
CA GLU A 58 -3.33 1.59 -29.39
C GLU A 58 -4.10 1.08 -28.16
N LYS A 59 -3.42 0.93 -27.01
CA LYS A 59 -3.99 0.35 -25.79
C LYS A 59 -4.34 1.39 -24.73
N SER A 60 -3.84 2.62 -24.83
CA SER A 60 -4.11 3.71 -23.89
C SER A 60 -5.61 3.94 -23.74
N ASP A 61 -6.36 4.01 -24.84
CA ASP A 61 -7.83 4.12 -24.84
C ASP A 61 -8.53 3.02 -24.03
N THR A 62 -7.99 1.81 -24.04
CA THR A 62 -8.55 0.68 -23.28
C THR A 62 -8.24 0.82 -21.79
N ILE A 63 -7.04 1.31 -21.45
CA ILE A 63 -6.64 1.60 -20.08
C ILE A 63 -7.47 2.77 -19.54
N PHE A 64 -7.60 3.88 -20.27
CA PHE A 64 -8.45 5.03 -19.93
C PHE A 64 -9.89 4.60 -19.66
N LYS A 65 -10.51 3.83 -20.56
CA LYS A 65 -11.88 3.32 -20.36
C LYS A 65 -12.04 2.47 -19.10
N ALA A 66 -10.98 1.76 -18.70
CA ALA A 66 -11.00 0.93 -17.49
C ALA A 66 -10.70 1.76 -16.22
N ALA A 67 -9.77 2.71 -16.29
CA ALA A 67 -9.30 3.53 -15.17
C ALA A 67 -10.28 4.67 -14.85
N GLY A 68 -10.87 5.30 -15.87
CA GLY A 68 -11.65 6.54 -15.78
C GLY A 68 -10.96 7.68 -16.55
N ASP A 69 -11.72 8.73 -16.86
CA ASP A 69 -11.28 9.85 -17.72
C ASP A 69 -10.29 10.83 -17.04
N GLU A 70 -9.96 10.62 -15.76
CA GLU A 70 -9.19 11.55 -14.92
C GLU A 70 -7.70 11.16 -14.78
N PHE A 71 -7.25 10.09 -15.44
CA PHE A 71 -5.92 9.48 -15.22
C PHE A 71 -4.96 9.69 -16.40
N ASP A 72 -3.87 10.44 -16.22
CA ASP A 72 -2.84 10.58 -17.26
C ASP A 72 -1.97 9.31 -17.38
N ILE A 73 -1.87 8.78 -18.61
CA ILE A 73 -1.14 7.54 -18.90
C ILE A 73 0.26 7.84 -19.46
N GLU A 74 1.29 7.37 -18.78
CA GLU A 74 2.66 7.40 -19.30
C GLU A 74 2.96 6.17 -20.17
N LEU A 75 3.20 6.37 -21.46
CA LEU A 75 3.34 5.28 -22.41
C LEU A 75 4.60 4.43 -22.22
N ASP A 76 5.64 5.01 -21.63
CA ASP A 76 6.98 4.41 -21.62
C ASP A 76 7.28 3.59 -20.37
N ASN A 77 6.43 3.66 -19.34
CA ASN A 77 6.74 3.11 -18.02
C ASN A 77 5.53 2.53 -17.29
N LYS A 78 5.54 1.21 -17.07
CA LYS A 78 4.41 0.49 -16.45
C LYS A 78 4.37 0.73 -14.95
N SER A 79 5.54 0.78 -14.32
CA SER A 79 5.68 0.96 -12.88
C SER A 79 5.21 2.35 -12.45
N VAL A 80 5.63 3.40 -13.15
CA VAL A 80 5.19 4.79 -12.89
C VAL A 80 3.71 4.97 -13.22
N THR A 81 3.24 4.51 -14.39
CA THR A 81 1.81 4.54 -14.73
C THR A 81 0.96 3.86 -13.66
N LEU A 82 1.39 2.70 -13.16
CA LEU A 82 0.66 2.00 -12.11
C LEU A 82 0.63 2.79 -10.80
N ALA A 83 1.76 3.35 -10.39
CA ALA A 83 1.85 4.10 -9.15
C ALA A 83 0.99 5.37 -9.19
N TRP A 84 0.98 6.11 -10.31
CA TRP A 84 0.06 7.23 -10.50
C TRP A 84 -1.41 6.81 -10.48
N TYR A 85 -1.75 5.68 -11.12
CA TYR A 85 -3.13 5.16 -11.06
C TYR A 85 -3.55 4.88 -9.60
N LEU A 86 -2.66 4.28 -8.81
CA LEU A 86 -2.93 3.99 -7.40
C LEU A 86 -3.10 5.27 -6.57
N ILE A 87 -2.34 6.33 -6.88
CA ILE A 87 -2.47 7.63 -6.21
C ILE A 87 -3.81 8.28 -6.56
N GLU A 88 -4.06 8.52 -7.85
CA GLU A 88 -5.26 9.24 -8.32
C GLU A 88 -6.55 8.53 -7.93
N PHE A 89 -6.58 7.20 -8.08
CA PHE A 89 -7.81 6.46 -7.83
C PHE A 89 -7.99 6.03 -6.38
N PHE A 90 -6.93 5.81 -5.60
CA PHE A 90 -7.05 5.33 -4.22
C PHE A 90 -6.59 6.35 -3.20
N ALA A 91 -5.37 6.87 -3.29
CA ALA A 91 -4.83 7.78 -2.27
C ALA A 91 -5.71 9.01 -2.01
N TYR A 92 -6.29 9.61 -3.05
CA TYR A 92 -7.11 10.81 -2.88
C TYR A 92 -8.61 10.54 -2.65
N THR A 93 -9.06 9.29 -2.75
CA THR A 93 -10.50 8.99 -2.70
C THR A 93 -10.87 7.90 -1.68
N HIS A 94 -9.89 7.15 -1.17
CA HIS A 94 -10.08 6.06 -0.23
C HIS A 94 -9.25 6.32 1.04
N PRO A 95 -9.87 6.34 2.22
CA PRO A 95 -9.22 6.73 3.45
C PRO A 95 -8.20 5.70 3.96
N GLU A 96 -8.08 4.51 3.37
CA GLU A 96 -7.04 3.51 3.72
C GLU A 96 -5.67 3.78 3.06
N HIS A 97 -5.60 4.83 2.25
CA HIS A 97 -4.49 5.20 1.40
C HIS A 97 -4.24 6.70 1.54
N ALA A 98 -2.98 7.13 1.47
CA ALA A 98 -2.64 8.55 1.48
C ALA A 98 -1.37 8.81 0.68
N TYR A 99 -1.33 9.96 0.02
CA TYR A 99 -0.17 10.45 -0.70
C TYR A 99 0.33 11.71 -0.01
N PHE A 100 1.63 11.76 0.26
CA PHE A 100 2.29 12.87 0.94
C PHE A 100 3.41 13.41 0.07
N ASP A 101 3.38 14.71 -0.23
CA ASP A 101 4.55 15.42 -0.73
C ASP A 101 5.56 15.54 0.41
N TRP A 102 6.86 15.40 0.12
CA TRP A 102 7.91 15.54 1.14
C TRP A 102 7.89 16.90 1.85
N LYS A 103 7.29 17.93 1.25
CA LYS A 103 7.14 19.28 1.81
C LYS A 103 5.91 19.46 2.68
N ASP A 104 5.02 18.48 2.75
CA ASP A 104 3.81 18.60 3.55
C ASP A 104 4.16 18.79 5.02
N ASN A 105 3.34 19.59 5.70
CA ASN A 105 3.48 19.84 7.12
C ASN A 105 2.51 18.94 7.92
N SER A 106 2.63 18.97 9.23
CA SER A 106 1.88 18.14 10.16
C SER A 106 0.38 18.43 10.20
N GLU A 107 0.00 19.67 9.92
CA GLU A 107 -1.42 20.06 9.82
C GLU A 107 -2.08 19.39 8.61
N ASP A 108 -1.29 19.08 7.57
CA ASP A 108 -1.74 18.34 6.39
C ASP A 108 -1.62 16.81 6.59
N ILE A 109 -0.53 16.34 7.21
CA ILE A 109 -0.21 14.91 7.35
C ILE A 109 -1.05 14.22 8.43
N GLY A 110 -1.22 14.87 9.58
CA GLY A 110 -1.93 14.29 10.73
C GLY A 110 -3.37 13.88 10.42
N PRO A 111 -4.19 14.74 9.79
CA PRO A 111 -5.56 14.39 9.40
C PRO A 111 -5.67 13.15 8.50
N GLU A 112 -4.76 12.96 7.55
CA GLU A 112 -4.74 11.80 6.66
C GLU A 112 -4.46 10.49 7.44
N PHE A 113 -3.51 10.51 8.38
CA PHE A 113 -3.28 9.36 9.27
C PHE A 113 -4.47 9.08 10.20
N ASP A 114 -5.14 10.14 10.65
CA ASP A 114 -6.35 10.03 11.44
C ASP A 114 -7.50 9.38 10.67
N ASP A 115 -7.68 9.76 9.41
CA ASP A 115 -8.68 9.17 8.53
C ASP A 115 -8.35 7.71 8.20
N MET A 116 -7.06 7.38 7.98
CA MET A 116 -6.59 5.99 7.89
C MET A 116 -6.92 5.18 9.15
N LEU A 117 -6.61 5.69 10.34
CA LEU A 117 -6.95 4.99 11.59
C LEU A 117 -8.47 4.80 11.73
N LYS A 118 -9.25 5.80 11.36
CA LYS A 118 -10.71 5.78 11.44
C LYS A 118 -11.33 4.80 10.45
N ALA A 119 -10.80 4.70 9.23
CA ALA A 119 -11.20 3.69 8.24
C ALA A 119 -11.05 2.26 8.79
N HIS A 120 -10.06 2.06 9.65
CA HIS A 120 -9.82 0.79 10.35
C HIS A 120 -10.49 0.67 11.73
N GLY A 121 -11.36 1.62 12.11
CA GLY A 121 -12.10 1.59 13.38
C GLY A 121 -11.24 1.86 14.62
N ILE A 122 -10.09 2.50 14.46
CA ILE A 122 -9.15 2.81 15.55
C ILE A 122 -9.34 4.27 15.97
N SER A 123 -9.74 4.47 17.23
CA SER A 123 -9.94 5.80 17.82
C SER A 123 -8.71 6.35 18.56
N LYS A 124 -7.69 5.51 18.76
CA LYS A 124 -6.44 5.93 19.40
C LYS A 124 -5.68 6.90 18.48
N ARG A 125 -5.02 7.88 19.07
CA ARG A 125 -4.23 8.94 18.42
C ARG A 125 -2.88 9.10 19.12
N PRO A 126 -1.88 9.69 18.45
CA PRO A 126 -0.63 10.03 19.10
C PRO A 126 -0.83 11.15 20.14
N ASP A 127 0.18 11.36 20.97
CA ASP A 127 0.23 12.54 21.84
C ASP A 127 0.60 13.75 20.98
N MET A 128 -0.38 14.63 20.73
CA MET A 128 -0.20 15.76 19.81
C MET A 128 0.80 16.79 20.32
N ASP A 129 0.89 16.99 21.64
CA ASP A 129 1.84 17.94 22.23
C ASP A 129 3.27 17.44 22.01
N LEU A 130 3.50 16.14 22.23
CA LEU A 130 4.80 15.50 22.01
C LEU A 130 5.17 15.46 20.52
N LEU A 131 4.21 15.18 19.65
CA LEU A 131 4.41 15.18 18.20
C LEU A 131 4.88 16.56 17.71
N MET A 132 4.15 17.62 18.08
CA MET A 132 4.52 18.99 17.73
C MET A 132 5.88 19.40 18.32
N GLN A 133 6.17 18.98 19.55
CA GLN A 133 7.48 19.22 20.16
C GLN A 133 8.60 18.62 19.31
N HIS A 134 8.50 17.35 18.93
CA HIS A 134 9.54 16.71 18.12
C HIS A 134 9.67 17.39 16.77
N GLU A 135 8.58 17.69 16.08
CA GLU A 135 8.66 18.39 14.78
C GLU A 135 9.40 19.72 14.86
N MET A 136 9.15 20.52 15.91
CA MET A 136 9.88 21.76 16.13
C MET A 136 11.37 21.53 16.40
N GLU A 137 11.72 20.48 17.15
CA GLU A 137 13.10 20.09 17.43
C GLU A 137 13.84 19.64 16.16
N PHE A 138 13.13 19.05 15.18
CA PHE A 138 13.71 18.46 13.97
C PHE A 138 13.52 19.24 12.68
N ALA A 139 12.77 20.34 12.68
CA ALA A 139 12.43 21.10 11.48
C ALA A 139 13.62 21.56 10.62
N SER A 140 14.84 21.60 11.18
CA SER A 140 16.06 21.93 10.43
C SER A 140 16.71 20.76 9.71
N GLU A 141 16.39 19.52 10.09
CA GLU A 141 17.07 18.30 9.64
C GLU A 141 16.13 17.36 8.88
N HIS A 142 14.84 17.35 9.24
CA HIS A 142 13.84 16.45 8.67
C HIS A 142 12.56 17.20 8.28
N THR A 143 11.78 16.58 7.38
CA THR A 143 10.43 17.03 7.05
C THR A 143 9.43 16.54 8.12
N ALA A 144 8.18 17.02 8.09
CA ALA A 144 7.18 16.60 9.08
C ALA A 144 6.78 15.13 8.94
N PHE A 145 6.88 14.56 7.73
CA PHE A 145 6.40 13.20 7.43
C PHE A 145 7.08 12.09 8.27
N PRO A 146 8.42 11.99 8.32
CA PRO A 146 9.08 11.00 9.18
C PRO A 146 8.65 11.09 10.65
N VAL A 147 8.57 12.31 11.21
CA VAL A 147 8.18 12.52 12.62
C VAL A 147 6.76 12.02 12.87
N ASN A 148 5.80 12.38 12.01
CA ASN A 148 4.43 11.87 12.08
C ASN A 148 4.42 10.34 12.03
N LEU A 149 5.13 9.77 11.06
CA LEU A 149 5.15 8.34 10.83
C LEU A 149 5.66 7.55 12.05
N ALA A 150 6.68 8.05 12.74
CA ALA A 150 7.18 7.44 13.98
C ALA A 150 6.14 7.41 15.11
N HIS A 151 5.32 8.46 15.23
CA HIS A 151 4.26 8.53 16.24
C HIS A 151 3.02 7.72 15.89
N TYR A 152 2.65 7.63 14.61
CA TYR A 152 1.48 6.89 14.14
C TYR A 152 1.73 5.38 14.00
N ALA A 153 2.90 4.94 13.51
CA ALA A 153 3.19 3.53 13.24
C ALA A 153 2.95 2.58 14.45
N PRO A 154 3.33 2.93 15.70
CA PRO A 154 3.03 2.09 16.88
C PRO A 154 1.54 1.89 17.15
N ILE A 155 0.68 2.81 16.69
CA ILE A 155 -0.78 2.71 16.87
C ILE A 155 -1.34 1.67 15.91
N PHE A 156 -0.97 1.72 14.63
CA PHE A 156 -1.32 0.71 13.65
C PHE A 156 -0.79 -0.67 14.05
N ASP A 157 0.46 -0.74 14.51
CA ASP A 157 1.08 -2.01 14.93
C ASP A 157 0.31 -2.71 16.06
N LYS A 158 -0.08 -1.94 17.08
CA LYS A 158 -0.89 -2.45 18.21
C LYS A 158 -2.27 -2.92 17.78
N ALA A 159 -2.78 -2.43 16.65
CA ALA A 159 -4.04 -2.88 16.06
C ALA A 159 -3.87 -4.10 15.12
N GLY A 160 -2.66 -4.65 14.97
CA GLY A 160 -2.38 -5.76 14.06
C GLY A 160 -2.25 -5.35 12.59
N LEU A 161 -2.09 -4.05 12.33
CA LEU A 161 -1.90 -3.46 11.01
C LEU A 161 -0.44 -3.03 10.84
N ALA A 162 -0.07 -2.72 9.60
CA ALA A 162 1.21 -2.14 9.28
C ALA A 162 1.02 -1.06 8.21
N LEU A 163 1.78 0.03 8.36
CA LEU A 163 1.95 1.03 7.31
C LEU A 163 3.00 0.51 6.33
N VAL A 164 2.70 0.63 5.05
CA VAL A 164 3.58 0.23 3.97
C VAL A 164 3.67 1.38 2.99
N THR A 165 4.87 1.63 2.46
CA THR A 165 5.14 2.69 1.51
C THR A 165 5.51 2.09 0.15
N LEU A 166 5.12 2.79 -0.91
CA LEU A 166 5.56 2.55 -2.28
C LEU A 166 6.55 3.64 -2.68
N ASP A 167 7.81 3.27 -2.85
CA ASP A 167 8.87 4.16 -3.33
C ASP A 167 9.14 3.88 -4.82
N ALA A 168 8.92 4.91 -5.63
CA ALA A 168 9.19 4.92 -7.07
C ALA A 168 10.34 5.87 -7.45
N ASN A 169 11.21 6.21 -6.49
CA ASN A 169 12.27 7.21 -6.60
C ASN A 169 11.72 8.63 -6.84
N TRP A 170 10.61 8.95 -6.17
CA TRP A 170 9.97 10.27 -6.19
C TRP A 170 10.26 11.03 -4.90
N ASP A 171 10.17 12.35 -4.98
CA ASP A 171 10.14 13.23 -3.82
C ASP A 171 8.74 13.18 -3.16
N SER A 172 8.22 11.99 -2.85
CA SER A 172 6.88 11.81 -2.29
C SER A 172 6.72 10.42 -1.67
N TYR A 173 5.73 10.26 -0.79
CA TYR A 173 5.44 9.01 -0.13
C TYR A 173 3.99 8.60 -0.37
N TYR A 174 3.79 7.49 -1.08
CA TYR A 174 2.50 6.83 -1.12
C TYR A 174 2.41 5.78 -0.01
N VAL A 175 1.54 6.01 0.97
CA VAL A 175 1.35 5.17 2.16
C VAL A 175 0.01 4.47 2.09
N PHE A 176 -0.03 3.23 2.54
CA PHE A 176 -1.26 2.46 2.63
C PHE A 176 -1.22 1.51 3.83
N VAL A 177 -2.42 1.14 4.31
CA VAL A 177 -2.58 0.30 5.50
C VAL A 177 -2.95 -1.13 5.08
N VAL A 178 -2.21 -2.12 5.60
CA VAL A 178 -2.55 -3.54 5.41
C VAL A 178 -2.41 -4.31 6.72
N GLU A 179 -2.90 -5.55 6.75
CA GLU A 179 -2.64 -6.47 7.85
C GLU A 179 -1.14 -6.72 8.01
N LYS A 180 -0.66 -6.81 9.26
CA LYS A 180 0.76 -7.02 9.55
C LYS A 180 1.32 -8.29 8.90
N SER A 181 0.57 -9.40 8.93
CA SER A 181 0.94 -10.65 8.25
C SER A 181 1.19 -10.46 6.75
N THR A 182 0.34 -9.68 6.10
CA THR A 182 0.46 -9.30 4.68
C THR A 182 1.68 -8.43 4.45
N ALA A 183 1.84 -7.34 5.22
CA ALA A 183 2.99 -6.46 5.09
C ALA A 183 4.30 -7.25 5.15
N TYR A 184 4.50 -8.06 6.20
CA TYR A 184 5.75 -8.80 6.43
C TYR A 184 6.13 -9.72 5.28
N ALA A 185 5.16 -10.28 4.57
CA ALA A 185 5.45 -11.14 3.42
C ALA A 185 5.83 -10.37 2.16
N TRP A 186 5.48 -9.08 2.09
CA TRP A 186 5.84 -8.15 1.01
C TRP A 186 7.03 -7.24 1.36
N ARG A 187 7.65 -7.44 2.53
CA ARG A 187 8.80 -6.64 2.98
C ARG A 187 9.93 -6.69 1.96
N ASN A 188 10.42 -5.52 1.55
CA ASN A 188 11.59 -5.37 0.67
C ASN A 188 11.43 -6.04 -0.71
N VAL A 189 10.18 -6.19 -1.14
CA VAL A 189 9.89 -6.57 -2.52
C VAL A 189 10.25 -5.40 -3.42
N THR A 190 11.03 -5.67 -4.46
CA THR A 190 11.30 -4.72 -5.55
C THR A 190 10.69 -5.27 -6.81
N ILE A 191 9.80 -4.50 -7.43
CA ILE A 191 9.21 -4.81 -8.73
C ILE A 191 9.88 -3.92 -9.77
N GLU A 192 10.71 -4.53 -10.63
CA GLU A 192 11.43 -3.81 -11.67
C GLU A 192 10.56 -3.61 -12.91
N ASP A 193 10.70 -2.46 -13.58
CA ASP A 193 10.27 -2.35 -14.96
C ASP A 193 11.25 -3.15 -15.85
N PRO A 194 10.77 -3.89 -16.87
CA PRO A 194 11.65 -4.51 -17.88
C PRO A 194 12.71 -3.56 -18.47
N ASN A 195 12.46 -2.23 -18.46
CA ASN A 195 13.40 -1.19 -18.88
C ASN A 195 14.21 -0.55 -17.72
N LYS A 196 14.55 -1.34 -16.69
CA LYS A 196 15.69 -1.25 -15.75
C LYS A 196 15.99 0.03 -14.94
N GLU A 197 15.46 1.20 -15.26
CA GLU A 197 15.66 2.41 -14.44
C GLU A 197 14.53 2.59 -13.43
N ASP A 198 13.31 2.24 -13.81
CA ASP A 198 12.13 2.41 -12.97
C ASP A 198 11.80 1.17 -12.16
N ARG A 199 11.55 1.37 -10.86
CA ARG A 199 11.26 0.30 -9.92
C ARG A 199 10.22 0.77 -8.92
N LEU A 200 9.39 -0.17 -8.47
CA LEU A 200 8.55 0.01 -7.30
C LEU A 200 9.18 -0.75 -6.14
N ILE A 201 9.59 -0.04 -5.11
CA ILE A 201 10.08 -0.63 -3.87
C ILE A 201 8.95 -0.58 -2.84
N ILE A 202 8.65 -1.74 -2.27
CA ILE A 202 7.65 -1.85 -1.21
C ILE A 202 8.40 -1.95 0.12
N GLN A 203 8.20 -0.94 0.97
CA GLN A 203 8.86 -0.88 2.28
C GLN A 203 7.81 -0.93 3.38
N ILE A 204 8.10 -1.72 4.43
CA ILE A 204 7.26 -1.71 5.63
C ILE A 204 7.84 -0.70 6.58
N VAL A 205 6.98 0.16 7.10
CA VAL A 205 7.33 1.06 8.20
C VAL A 205 7.44 0.22 9.47
N THR A 206 8.66 0.09 9.98
CA THR A 206 8.90 -0.63 11.23
C THR A 206 8.65 0.32 12.39
N PRO A 207 7.71 0.01 13.32
CA PRO A 207 7.44 0.91 14.42
C PRO A 207 8.65 0.99 15.38
N PRO A 208 8.93 2.17 15.96
CA PRO A 208 9.94 2.32 16.99
C PRO A 208 9.74 1.30 18.12
N GLN A 209 10.83 0.66 18.53
CA GLN A 209 10.83 -0.29 19.66
C GLN A 209 10.99 0.41 21.01
N GLU A 210 11.54 1.62 21.02
CA GLU A 210 11.82 2.42 22.22
C GLU A 210 10.82 3.57 22.38
N ASP A 211 10.79 4.14 23.58
CA ASP A 211 10.02 5.34 23.89
C ASP A 211 10.63 6.53 23.15
N LEU A 212 9.89 7.11 22.20
CA LEU A 212 10.35 8.20 21.30
C LEU A 212 10.71 9.52 22.02
N SER A 213 10.84 9.52 23.34
CA SER A 213 11.09 10.67 24.20
C SER A 213 12.38 11.48 23.90
N LYS A 214 13.24 11.04 22.98
CA LYS A 214 14.50 11.71 22.63
C LYS A 214 14.73 11.78 21.13
N ALA A 215 15.46 12.83 20.74
CA ALA A 215 15.74 13.09 19.34
C ALA A 215 16.54 11.97 18.63
N GLN A 216 17.61 11.49 19.27
CA GLN A 216 18.45 10.44 18.70
C GLN A 216 17.67 9.16 18.35
N ASP A 217 16.60 8.86 19.09
CA ASP A 217 15.79 7.65 18.89
C ASP A 217 14.94 7.76 17.61
N LEU A 218 14.61 8.98 17.15
CA LEU A 218 13.88 9.22 15.90
C LEU A 218 14.77 9.11 14.66
N ASP A 219 16.02 9.58 14.73
CA ASP A 219 16.99 9.42 13.64
C ASP A 219 17.22 7.94 13.30
N GLU A 220 17.37 7.10 14.34
CA GLU A 220 17.52 5.65 14.16
C GLU A 220 16.27 4.99 13.57
N VAL A 221 15.08 5.49 13.90
CA VAL A 221 13.81 5.05 13.31
C VAL A 221 13.77 5.39 11.82
N PHE A 222 14.24 6.57 11.43
CA PHE A 222 14.28 6.98 10.03
C PHE A 222 15.31 6.18 9.23
N ASP A 223 16.51 6.01 9.76
CA ASP A 223 17.52 5.14 9.14
C ASP A 223 16.99 3.71 8.99
N LEU A 224 16.29 3.19 10.00
CA LEU A 224 15.69 1.85 9.93
C LEU A 224 14.57 1.77 8.89
N MET A 225 13.71 2.79 8.80
CA MET A 225 12.62 2.88 7.82
C MET A 225 13.14 3.00 6.39
N MET A 226 14.23 3.74 6.19
CA MET A 226 14.84 3.97 4.87
C MET A 226 15.87 2.90 4.49
N SER A 227 16.36 2.11 5.45
CA SER A 227 17.27 1.00 5.19
C SER A 227 16.54 -0.15 4.49
N SER A 228 16.90 -0.42 3.24
CA SER A 228 16.45 -1.63 2.52
C SER A 228 17.49 -2.74 2.71
N PRO A 229 17.21 -3.82 3.48
CA PRO A 229 18.17 -4.90 3.76
C PRO A 229 18.35 -5.88 2.58
N GLY A 230 18.11 -5.44 1.34
CA GLY A 230 18.27 -6.24 0.13
C GLY A 230 16.97 -6.87 -0.37
N ARG A 231 17.00 -7.26 -1.65
CA ARG A 231 15.83 -7.70 -2.44
C ARG A 231 15.34 -9.07 -2.02
N ILE A 232 14.03 -9.21 -1.81
CA ILE A 232 13.36 -10.50 -1.62
C ILE A 232 12.37 -10.74 -2.78
N PRO A 233 12.23 -11.97 -3.31
CA PRO A 233 11.25 -12.28 -4.35
C PRO A 233 9.80 -12.06 -3.90
N VAL A 234 8.90 -11.71 -4.83
CA VAL A 234 7.47 -11.52 -4.57
C VAL A 234 6.79 -12.80 -4.07
N PRO A 235 6.00 -12.75 -2.97
CA PRO A 235 5.30 -13.93 -2.45
C PRO A 235 4.25 -14.47 -3.45
N TYR A 236 4.20 -15.80 -3.60
CA TYR A 236 3.33 -16.46 -4.59
C TYR A 236 1.83 -16.39 -4.26
N SER A 237 1.42 -16.58 -3.00
CA SER A 237 -0.01 -16.61 -2.62
C SER A 237 -0.30 -16.28 -1.15
N ALA A 238 0.68 -16.36 -0.26
CA ALA A 238 0.48 -16.38 1.19
C ALA A 238 0.00 -15.04 1.80
N SER A 239 -0.30 -14.04 0.97
CA SER A 239 -0.31 -12.63 1.38
C SER A 239 -1.14 -11.74 0.44
N LEU A 240 -1.97 -12.35 -0.42
CA LEU A 240 -3.02 -11.61 -1.09
C LEU A 240 -4.25 -11.66 -0.17
N PRO A 241 -4.94 -10.52 0.05
CA PRO A 241 -6.15 -10.54 0.84
C PRO A 241 -7.09 -11.57 0.23
N LEU A 242 -7.63 -12.49 1.03
CA LEU A 242 -8.87 -13.14 0.61
C LEU A 242 -9.91 -12.02 0.69
N LYS A 243 -10.67 -11.78 -0.39
CA LYS A 243 -11.77 -10.80 -0.40
C LYS A 243 -12.46 -10.88 0.97
N LYS A 244 -12.55 -9.76 1.70
CA LYS A 244 -13.32 -9.70 2.96
C LYS A 244 -14.79 -10.01 2.64
N ILE A 245 -15.10 -11.29 2.47
CA ILE A 245 -16.46 -11.80 2.51
C ILE A 245 -16.75 -11.84 3.99
N LEU A 246 -17.32 -10.74 4.51
CA LEU A 246 -18.17 -10.65 5.71
C LEU A 246 -18.04 -9.24 6.33
N THR A 247 -18.92 -8.33 5.90
CA THR A 247 -19.64 -7.36 6.75
C THR A 247 -20.65 -6.63 5.87
N LEU A 248 -21.82 -7.26 5.68
CA LEU A 248 -23.10 -6.59 5.49
C LEU A 248 -23.85 -6.71 6.81
#